data_AF-A0A8D8B0F3-F1
#
_entry.id   AF-A0A8D8B0F3-F1
#
_cell.length_a   1.000
_cell.length_b   1.000
_cell.length_c   1.000
_cell.angle_alpha   90.00
_cell.angle_beta   90.00
_cell.angle_gamma   90.00
#
_symmetry.space_group_name_H-M   'P 1'
#
loop_
_entity.id
_entity.type
_entity.pdbx_description
1 polymer ?
#
loop_
_entity_poly.entity_id
_entity_poly.type
_entity_poly.pdbx_seq_one_letter_code
_entity_poly.pdbx_strand_id
1 'polypeptide(L)'
;PCKAVDSSCFVRVPGDDCVVQRTNAPGICRPVAECPSVIDDIRNRRGNPTKCGFINKVQVVCCPDGVQPRTTSSTTSATATLSNHPKIAEKCAEYGEAVYSKEYVSSPLGVDEPRLQRLDKCGHKAVELIVDGEAAKSREFPHMALVGYGGVPAVQYLCGGSLVSDRFVLTAGHCIISQEHGPATVVRLGELALDSSNDEAFPEDFA
;
A
#
# COMPACT_ATOMS: atom_id res chain seq x y z
N PRO A 1 -1.70 7.65 -10.41
CA PRO A 1 -0.94 6.98 -9.33
C PRO A 1 -0.85 7.90 -8.10
N CYS A 2 -1.51 7.54 -7.00
CA CYS A 2 -1.52 8.38 -5.81
C CYS A 2 -0.31 8.07 -4.92
N LYS A 3 0.43 9.12 -4.56
CA LYS A 3 1.61 9.06 -3.69
C LYS A 3 1.17 9.00 -2.22
N ALA A 4 1.83 8.18 -1.43
CA ALA A 4 1.49 7.87 -0.02
C ALA A 4 1.59 9.06 0.98
N VAL A 5 1.90 10.28 0.52
CA VAL A 5 2.16 11.44 1.40
C VAL A 5 1.12 12.56 1.22
N ASP A 6 0.16 12.39 0.30
CA ASP A 6 -0.92 13.37 0.15
C ASP A 6 -2.13 12.93 0.98
N SER A 7 -2.51 13.77 1.96
CA SER A 7 -3.70 13.64 2.79
C SER A 7 -5.01 13.71 1.99
N SER A 8 -4.93 13.92 0.68
CA SER A 8 -6.04 13.83 -0.27
C SER A 8 -6.34 12.41 -0.78
N CYS A 9 -5.50 11.41 -0.47
CA CYS A 9 -5.67 10.03 -0.95
C CYS A 9 -6.43 9.14 0.05
N PHE A 10 -7.66 9.51 0.37
CA PHE A 10 -8.61 8.57 0.96
C PHE A 10 -9.13 7.62 -0.13
N VAL A 11 -9.15 6.32 0.15
CA VAL A 11 -9.95 5.38 -0.65
C VAL A 11 -11.40 5.82 -0.50
N ARG A 12 -11.97 6.40 -1.55
CA ARG A 12 -13.33 6.93 -1.51
C ARG A 12 -14.32 5.79 -1.56
N VAL A 13 -15.22 5.74 -0.59
CA VAL A 13 -16.30 4.76 -0.50
C VAL A 13 -17.50 5.23 -1.33
N PRO A 14 -18.46 4.34 -1.67
CA PRO A 14 -19.67 4.77 -2.35
C PRO A 14 -20.42 5.82 -1.53
N GLY A 15 -20.82 6.89 -2.19
CA GLY A 15 -21.46 8.04 -1.56
C GLY A 15 -20.52 9.21 -1.28
N ASP A 16 -19.20 9.02 -1.35
CA ASP A 16 -18.26 10.15 -1.24
C ASP A 16 -18.34 11.05 -2.47
N ASP A 17 -18.27 12.36 -2.24
CA ASP A 17 -18.08 13.34 -3.31
C ASP A 17 -16.78 13.03 -4.07
N CYS A 18 -16.71 13.35 -5.36
CA CYS A 18 -15.53 13.20 -6.18
C CYS A 18 -15.51 14.22 -7.33
N VAL A 19 -14.36 14.36 -7.98
CA VAL A 19 -14.22 15.21 -9.17
C VAL A 19 -13.64 14.37 -10.29
N VAL A 20 -14.30 14.38 -11.44
CA VAL A 20 -13.86 13.66 -12.63
C VAL A 20 -12.58 14.33 -13.15
N GLN A 21 -11.46 13.61 -13.17
CA GLN A 21 -10.14 14.17 -13.50
C GLN A 21 -10.06 14.75 -14.92
N ARG A 22 -10.85 14.21 -15.86
CA ARG A 22 -10.83 14.64 -17.27
C ARG A 22 -11.62 15.93 -17.53
N THR A 23 -12.77 16.07 -16.90
CA THR A 23 -13.73 17.14 -17.17
C THR A 23 -13.82 18.16 -16.06
N ASN A 24 -13.17 17.89 -14.92
CA ASN A 24 -13.28 18.64 -13.68
C ASN A 24 -14.73 18.77 -13.17
N ALA A 25 -15.62 17.86 -13.61
CA ALA A 25 -17.01 17.85 -13.22
C ALA A 25 -17.16 17.23 -11.81
N PRO A 26 -18.01 17.79 -10.94
CA PRO A 26 -18.34 17.17 -9.67
C PRO A 26 -19.12 15.87 -9.91
N GLY A 27 -18.91 14.89 -9.05
CA GLY A 27 -19.52 13.57 -9.11
C GLY A 27 -19.64 12.95 -7.73
N ILE A 28 -20.27 11.78 -7.67
CA ILE A 28 -20.34 10.93 -6.47
C ILE A 28 -19.76 9.56 -6.81
N CYS A 29 -18.95 9.01 -5.90
CA CYS A 29 -18.39 7.67 -6.06
C CYS A 29 -19.49 6.61 -5.98
N ARG A 30 -19.65 5.79 -7.01
CA ARG A 30 -20.63 4.69 -7.07
C ARG A 30 -20.05 3.47 -7.81
N PRO A 31 -20.59 2.26 -7.61
CA PRO A 31 -20.23 1.10 -8.42
C PRO A 31 -20.40 1.41 -9.91
N VAL A 32 -19.46 0.94 -10.75
CA VAL A 32 -19.52 1.19 -12.21
C VAL A 32 -20.85 0.74 -12.83
N ALA A 33 -21.46 -0.31 -12.30
CA ALA A 33 -22.77 -0.81 -12.73
C ALA A 33 -23.92 0.20 -12.53
N GLU A 34 -23.76 1.17 -11.62
CA GLU A 34 -24.77 2.19 -11.29
C GLU A 34 -24.52 3.54 -11.98
N CYS A 35 -23.56 3.61 -12.92
CA CYS A 35 -23.21 4.85 -13.61
C CYS A 35 -23.26 4.70 -15.14
N PRO A 36 -24.43 4.94 -15.78
CA PRO A 36 -24.60 4.77 -17.23
C PRO A 36 -23.66 5.64 -18.07
N SER A 37 -23.44 6.90 -17.66
CA SER A 37 -22.52 7.82 -18.36
C SER A 37 -21.10 7.28 -18.47
N VAL A 38 -20.60 6.67 -17.38
CA VAL A 38 -19.27 6.06 -17.34
C VAL A 38 -19.25 4.74 -18.13
N ILE A 39 -20.31 3.94 -18.08
CA ILE A 39 -20.42 2.73 -18.91
C ILE A 39 -20.36 3.09 -20.40
N ASP A 40 -21.07 4.15 -20.82
CA ASP A 40 -21.05 4.63 -22.20
C ASP A 40 -19.68 5.16 -22.62
N ASP A 41 -18.98 5.87 -21.72
CA ASP A 41 -17.62 6.35 -21.99
C ASP A 41 -16.62 5.20 -22.14
N ILE A 42 -16.73 4.15 -21.32
CA ILE A 42 -15.91 2.94 -21.43
C ILE A 42 -16.22 2.20 -22.74
N ARG A 43 -17.52 1.99 -23.04
CA ARG A 43 -17.97 1.27 -24.23
C ARG A 43 -17.53 1.97 -25.52
N ASN A 44 -17.56 3.30 -25.54
CA ASN A 44 -17.18 4.12 -26.68
C ASN A 44 -15.69 4.55 -26.66
N ARG A 45 -14.87 3.99 -25.75
CA ARG A 45 -13.43 4.30 -25.61
C ARG A 45 -13.12 5.79 -25.47
N ARG A 46 -14.00 6.55 -24.81
CA ARG A 46 -13.89 8.02 -24.64
C ARG A 46 -12.98 8.46 -23.49
N GLY A 47 -12.43 7.51 -22.74
CA GLY A 47 -11.44 7.74 -21.70
C GLY A 47 -11.50 6.71 -20.58
N ASN A 48 -10.49 6.73 -19.72
CA ASN A 48 -10.51 5.91 -18.51
C ASN A 48 -11.34 6.60 -17.41
N PRO A 49 -12.22 5.88 -16.71
CA PRO A 49 -13.00 6.45 -15.62
C PRO A 49 -12.09 6.89 -14.48
N THR A 50 -12.48 7.98 -13.81
CA THR A 50 -11.82 8.39 -12.56
C THR A 50 -12.16 7.37 -11.48
N LYS A 51 -11.14 6.66 -10.99
CA LYS A 51 -11.31 5.57 -10.02
C LYS A 51 -11.39 6.15 -8.61
N CYS A 52 -12.46 5.82 -7.88
CA CYS A 52 -12.61 6.16 -6.47
C CYS A 52 -12.00 5.08 -5.56
N GLY A 53 -12.17 3.81 -5.94
CA GLY A 53 -11.72 2.67 -5.15
C GLY A 53 -12.29 1.34 -5.65
N PHE A 54 -12.30 0.34 -4.77
CA PHE A 54 -12.86 -0.98 -5.03
C PHE A 54 -13.63 -1.48 -3.81
N ILE A 55 -14.80 -2.06 -4.04
CA ILE A 55 -15.51 -2.86 -3.03
C ILE A 55 -15.57 -4.29 -3.52
N ASN A 56 -14.96 -5.19 -2.75
CA ASN A 56 -14.79 -6.59 -3.15
C ASN A 56 -14.09 -6.68 -4.51
N LYS A 57 -14.81 -7.11 -5.56
CA LYS A 57 -14.32 -7.19 -6.96
C LYS A 57 -14.95 -6.14 -7.87
N VAL A 58 -15.74 -5.22 -7.33
CA VAL A 58 -16.46 -4.20 -8.10
C VAL A 58 -15.68 -2.89 -8.05
N GLN A 59 -15.38 -2.35 -9.23
CA GLN A 59 -14.74 -1.05 -9.36
C GLN A 59 -15.72 0.07 -9.02
N VAL A 60 -15.29 0.97 -8.14
CA VAL A 60 -16.03 2.19 -7.77
C VAL A 60 -15.43 3.35 -8.56
N VAL A 61 -16.28 4.07 -9.28
CA VAL A 61 -15.91 5.15 -10.20
C VAL A 61 -16.62 6.45 -9.82
N CYS A 62 -16.03 7.58 -10.19
CA CYS A 62 -16.66 8.88 -9.99
C CYS A 62 -17.78 9.09 -11.02
N CYS A 63 -19.03 9.17 -10.57
CA CYS A 63 -20.20 9.29 -11.42
C CYS A 63 -20.74 10.74 -11.42
N PRO A 64 -20.80 11.43 -12.56
CA PRO A 64 -21.30 12.81 -12.65
C PRO A 64 -22.85 12.89 -12.69
N ASP A 65 -23.55 11.77 -12.83
CA ASP A 65 -25.01 11.75 -13.02
C ASP A 65 -25.75 12.18 -11.74
N GLY A 66 -26.56 13.24 -11.83
CA GLY A 66 -27.50 13.64 -10.76
C GLY A 66 -26.94 14.54 -9.66
N VAL A 67 -25.75 15.14 -9.82
CA VAL A 67 -25.20 16.08 -8.84
C VAL A 67 -25.86 17.47 -9.00
N GLN A 68 -26.80 17.81 -8.13
CA GLN A 68 -27.18 19.22 -7.92
C GLN A 68 -26.03 19.96 -7.20
N PRO A 69 -25.77 21.25 -7.53
CA PRO A 69 -24.75 22.03 -6.85
C PRO A 69 -25.16 22.25 -5.39
N ARG A 70 -24.62 21.43 -4.47
CA ARG A 70 -24.70 21.67 -3.04
C ARG A 70 -23.62 22.66 -2.65
N THR A 71 -24.08 23.83 -2.22
CA THR A 71 -23.32 24.86 -1.52
C THR A 71 -22.45 24.23 -0.45
N THR A 72 -21.17 24.61 -0.46
CA THR A 72 -20.12 24.36 0.52
C THR A 72 -20.63 24.07 1.94
N SER A 73 -20.89 22.81 2.24
CA SER A 73 -20.86 22.31 3.61
C SER A 73 -19.41 21.92 3.87
N SER A 74 -18.76 22.75 4.68
CA SER A 74 -17.48 22.50 5.32
C SER A 74 -17.30 21.02 5.63
N THR A 75 -16.37 20.38 4.94
CA THR A 75 -15.81 19.09 5.34
C THR A 75 -15.20 19.29 6.71
N THR A 76 -15.94 19.01 7.77
CA THR A 76 -15.33 18.52 9.00
C THR A 76 -14.53 17.31 8.56
N SER A 77 -13.22 17.47 8.52
CA SER A 77 -12.26 16.38 8.44
C SER A 77 -12.74 15.34 9.43
N ALA A 78 -13.30 14.24 8.92
CA ALA A 78 -13.34 13.01 9.67
C ALA A 78 -11.87 12.61 9.79
N THR A 79 -11.19 13.18 10.79
CA THR A 79 -10.12 12.48 11.47
C THR A 79 -10.72 11.13 11.76
N ALA A 80 -10.41 10.13 10.94
CA ALA A 80 -10.69 8.75 11.26
C ALA A 80 -10.10 8.58 12.64
N THR A 81 -10.99 8.49 13.61
CA THR A 81 -10.64 8.50 14.99
C THR A 81 -9.88 7.20 15.22
N LEU A 82 -8.54 7.27 15.22
CA LEU A 82 -7.71 6.30 15.90
C LEU A 82 -8.16 6.12 17.38
N SER A 83 -9.03 7.01 17.89
CA SER A 83 -9.68 6.89 19.19
C SER A 83 -10.56 5.63 19.35
N ASN A 84 -11.04 5.00 18.29
CA ASN A 84 -11.85 3.78 18.44
C ASN A 84 -10.99 2.52 18.70
N HIS A 85 -9.69 2.56 18.39
CA HIS A 85 -8.76 1.46 18.62
C HIS A 85 -7.41 1.97 19.10
N PRO A 86 -7.29 2.37 20.38
CA PRO A 86 -6.07 2.96 20.94
C PRO A 86 -4.85 2.04 20.80
N LYS A 87 -5.06 0.72 20.86
CA LYS A 87 -4.00 -0.28 20.66
C LYS A 87 -3.39 -0.25 19.26
N ILE A 88 -4.18 0.06 18.22
CA ILE A 88 -3.66 0.16 16.85
C ILE A 88 -2.76 1.38 16.74
N ALA A 89 -3.20 2.52 17.29
CA ALA A 89 -2.42 3.75 17.34
C ALA A 89 -1.07 3.54 18.05
N GLU A 90 -1.12 2.89 19.20
CA GLU A 90 0.05 2.56 20.00
C GLU A 90 1.02 1.65 19.24
N LYS A 91 0.52 0.56 18.64
CA LYS A 91 1.37 -0.37 17.88
C LYS A 91 1.93 0.24 16.60
N CYS A 92 1.16 1.06 15.89
CA CYS A 92 1.69 1.80 14.74
C CYS A 92 2.81 2.76 15.15
N ALA A 93 2.68 3.46 16.28
CA ALA A 93 3.73 4.31 16.82
C ALA A 93 4.97 3.50 17.22
N GLU A 94 4.78 2.37 17.92
CA GLU A 94 5.85 1.45 18.33
C GLU A 94 6.62 0.90 17.14
N TYR A 95 5.94 0.32 16.15
CA TYR A 95 6.60 -0.23 14.95
C TYR A 95 7.22 0.85 14.07
N GLY A 96 6.64 2.06 14.05
CA GLY A 96 7.19 3.21 13.34
C GLY A 96 8.55 3.65 13.87
N GLU A 97 8.88 3.42 15.15
CA GLU A 97 10.20 3.75 15.72
C GLU A 97 11.35 2.97 15.05
N ALA A 98 11.10 1.73 14.61
CA ALA A 98 12.12 0.88 13.99
C ALA A 98 12.67 1.44 12.66
N VAL A 99 11.94 2.38 12.05
CA VAL A 99 12.31 3.01 10.79
C VAL A 99 13.27 4.18 10.99
N TYR A 100 13.45 4.64 12.22
CA TYR A 100 14.35 5.75 12.52
C TYR A 100 15.70 5.25 13.05
N SER A 101 16.78 5.85 12.56
CA SER A 101 18.11 5.69 13.15
C SER A 101 18.51 6.95 13.92
N LYS A 102 19.34 6.78 14.96
CA LYS A 102 20.00 7.91 15.65
C LYS A 102 21.41 8.04 15.09
N GLU A 103 21.69 9.13 14.40
CA GLU A 103 22.98 9.38 13.75
C GLU A 103 23.55 10.71 14.22
N TYR A 104 24.87 10.77 14.35
CA TYR A 104 25.58 12.02 14.62
C TYR A 104 25.70 12.80 13.31
N VAL A 105 25.08 13.96 13.26
CA VAL A 105 25.12 14.84 12.10
C VAL A 105 25.92 16.08 12.49
N SER A 106 27.02 16.30 11.78
CA SER A 106 27.86 17.50 11.93
C SER A 106 27.32 18.64 11.08
N SER A 107 27.43 19.86 11.58
CA SER A 107 27.07 21.07 10.82
C SER A 107 27.98 21.20 9.58
N PRO A 108 27.45 21.55 8.39
CA PRO A 108 28.25 21.71 7.17
C PRO A 108 29.34 22.78 7.30
N LEU A 109 29.16 23.73 8.20
CA LEU A 109 30.12 24.81 8.47
C LEU A 109 31.15 24.43 9.53
N GLY A 110 31.06 23.25 10.15
CA GLY A 110 32.03 22.75 11.13
C GLY A 110 32.13 23.55 12.43
N VAL A 111 31.19 24.47 12.68
CA VAL A 111 31.22 25.39 13.83
C VAL A 111 30.54 24.80 15.07
N ASP A 112 29.72 23.76 14.90
CA ASP A 112 28.94 23.15 15.98
C ASP A 112 29.37 21.70 16.26
N GLU A 113 29.30 21.32 17.53
CA GLU A 113 29.44 19.93 17.98
C GLU A 113 28.43 19.00 17.27
N PRO A 114 28.81 17.74 16.95
CA PRO A 114 27.92 16.80 16.28
C PRO A 114 26.64 16.59 17.10
N ARG A 115 25.48 16.82 16.49
CA ARG A 115 24.20 16.60 17.16
C ARG A 115 23.67 15.21 16.82
N LEU A 116 23.20 14.50 17.83
CA LEU A 116 22.46 13.25 17.63
C LEU A 116 21.09 13.58 17.04
N GLN A 117 20.87 13.22 15.79
CA GLN A 117 19.61 13.44 15.08
C GLN A 117 18.90 12.10 14.85
N ARG A 118 17.57 12.14 14.98
CA ARG A 118 16.69 11.04 14.61
C ARG A 118 16.37 11.17 13.13
N LEU A 119 16.95 10.31 12.31
CA LEU A 119 16.77 10.32 10.86
C LEU A 119 15.79 9.24 10.44
N ASP A 120 14.85 9.61 9.58
CA ASP A 120 13.93 8.67 8.96
C ASP A 120 14.64 7.89 7.85
N LYS A 121 14.74 6.56 8.00
CA LYS A 121 15.27 5.66 6.96
C LYS A 121 14.17 5.06 6.08
N CYS A 122 12.91 5.48 6.23
CA CYS A 122 11.79 5.07 5.38
C CYS A 122 11.90 5.58 3.93
N GLY A 123 12.99 6.28 3.59
CA GLY A 123 13.20 7.01 2.34
C GLY A 123 13.38 6.15 1.08
N HIS A 124 12.68 5.02 0.96
CA HIS A 124 12.57 4.31 -0.31
C HIS A 124 11.51 5.03 -1.15
N LYS A 125 11.95 5.71 -2.21
CA LYS A 125 11.03 6.22 -3.22
C LYS A 125 10.41 5.01 -3.92
N ALA A 126 9.10 4.82 -3.77
CA ALA A 126 8.38 3.81 -4.53
C ALA A 126 8.60 4.06 -6.03
N VAL A 127 9.40 3.19 -6.66
CA VAL A 127 9.52 3.14 -8.11
C VAL A 127 8.31 2.36 -8.61
N GLU A 128 7.53 2.95 -9.52
CA GLU A 128 6.23 2.37 -9.92
C GLU A 128 6.36 1.05 -10.69
N LEU A 129 7.55 0.72 -11.21
CA LEU A 129 7.82 -0.46 -12.01
C LEU A 129 9.22 -1.02 -11.71
N ILE A 130 9.30 -2.34 -11.55
CA ILE A 130 10.56 -3.09 -11.61
C ILE A 130 10.79 -3.48 -13.08
N VAL A 131 11.03 -2.48 -13.93
CA VAL A 131 11.45 -2.66 -15.33
C VAL A 131 12.78 -1.94 -15.46
N ASP A 132 13.81 -2.64 -15.96
CA ASP A 132 15.21 -2.17 -15.93
C ASP A 132 15.72 -1.81 -14.52
N GLY A 133 15.21 -2.51 -13.50
CA GLY A 133 15.69 -2.39 -12.12
C GLY A 133 17.01 -3.10 -11.90
N GLU A 134 17.68 -2.77 -10.80
CA GLU A 134 18.85 -3.50 -10.31
C GLU A 134 18.43 -4.56 -9.28
N ALA A 135 19.24 -5.61 -9.13
CA ALA A 135 19.05 -6.57 -8.05
C ALA A 135 19.14 -5.85 -6.69
N ALA A 136 18.20 -6.14 -5.80
CA ALA A 136 18.19 -5.55 -4.47
C ALA A 136 19.45 -5.96 -3.69
N LYS A 137 19.97 -5.03 -2.89
CA LYS A 137 21.08 -5.32 -1.97
C LYS A 137 20.59 -6.15 -0.78
N SER A 138 21.51 -6.88 -0.17
CA SER A 138 21.28 -7.53 1.13
C SER A 138 20.70 -6.52 2.12
N ARG A 139 19.56 -6.90 2.75
CA ARG A 139 18.84 -6.09 3.76
C ARG A 139 18.29 -4.75 3.27
N GLU A 140 18.17 -4.53 1.96
CA GLU A 140 17.58 -3.30 1.41
C GLU A 140 16.08 -3.19 1.70
N PHE A 141 15.35 -4.31 1.61
CA PHE A 141 13.92 -4.38 1.87
C PHE A 141 13.60 -5.42 2.96
N PRO A 142 13.95 -5.14 4.23
CA PRO A 142 13.88 -6.14 5.30
C PRO A 142 12.45 -6.58 5.65
N HIS A 143 11.43 -5.82 5.21
CA HIS A 143 10.03 -6.14 5.39
C HIS A 143 9.47 -7.09 4.32
N MET A 144 10.24 -7.44 3.28
CA MET A 144 9.79 -8.33 2.21
C MET A 144 9.52 -9.73 2.75
N ALA A 145 8.33 -10.26 2.46
CA ALA A 145 7.91 -11.60 2.82
C ALA A 145 7.51 -12.41 1.58
N LEU A 146 7.86 -13.69 1.55
CA LEU A 146 7.38 -14.64 0.55
C LEU A 146 6.24 -15.45 1.14
N VAL A 147 5.17 -15.62 0.36
CA VAL A 147 3.99 -16.39 0.72
C VAL A 147 4.02 -17.73 -0.02
N GLY A 148 4.14 -18.80 0.75
CA GLY A 148 4.29 -20.18 0.33
C GLY A 148 3.00 -20.99 0.45
N TYR A 149 2.83 -21.93 -0.48
CA TYR A 149 1.69 -22.87 -0.55
C TYR A 149 2.20 -24.31 -0.53
N GLY A 150 1.36 -25.24 -0.05
CA GLY A 150 1.70 -26.66 0.05
C GLY A 150 2.18 -27.06 1.44
N GLY A 151 3.05 -28.06 1.52
CA GLY A 151 3.53 -28.60 2.80
C GLY A 151 4.95 -29.12 2.70
N VAL A 152 5.65 -29.19 3.83
CA VAL A 152 7.02 -29.69 3.89
C VAL A 152 7.08 -31.13 3.35
N PRO A 153 8.01 -31.45 2.43
CA PRO A 153 9.17 -30.66 2.01
C PRO A 153 8.97 -29.77 0.77
N ALA A 154 7.79 -29.78 0.15
CA ALA A 154 7.52 -29.10 -1.12
C ALA A 154 6.64 -27.86 -0.91
N VAL A 155 7.27 -26.76 -0.50
CA VAL A 155 6.64 -25.43 -0.42
C VAL A 155 6.91 -24.68 -1.73
N GLN A 156 5.88 -24.05 -2.30
CA GLN A 156 6.01 -23.18 -3.47
C GLN A 156 5.73 -21.73 -3.08
N TYR A 157 6.74 -20.87 -3.20
CA TYR A 157 6.61 -19.43 -2.97
C TYR A 157 6.12 -18.73 -4.24
N LEU A 158 4.82 -18.45 -4.31
CA LEU A 158 4.16 -17.91 -5.51
C LEU A 158 3.59 -16.50 -5.32
N CYS A 159 3.67 -15.96 -4.10
CA CYS A 159 3.20 -14.62 -3.78
C CYS A 159 4.18 -13.88 -2.88
N GLY A 160 4.04 -12.56 -2.82
CA GLY A 160 4.76 -11.70 -1.89
C GLY A 160 3.86 -11.12 -0.80
N GLY A 161 4.48 -10.50 0.18
CA GLY A 161 3.83 -9.72 1.23
C GLY A 161 4.80 -8.79 1.94
N SER A 162 4.31 -8.09 2.95
CA SER A 162 5.13 -7.20 3.77
C SER A 162 4.90 -7.49 5.25
N LEU A 163 5.97 -7.71 6.00
CA LEU A 163 5.93 -7.81 7.46
C LEU A 163 5.52 -6.45 8.03
N VAL A 164 4.33 -6.38 8.64
CA VAL A 164 3.78 -5.14 9.22
C VAL A 164 3.83 -5.15 10.75
N SER A 165 4.15 -6.30 11.35
CA SER A 165 4.39 -6.50 12.78
C SER A 165 5.04 -7.87 13.00
N ASP A 166 5.46 -8.16 14.22
CA ASP A 166 6.13 -9.41 14.60
C ASP A 166 5.35 -10.70 14.28
N ARG A 167 4.04 -10.60 14.04
CA ARG A 167 3.18 -11.77 13.77
C ARG A 167 2.22 -11.60 12.59
N PHE A 168 2.32 -10.50 11.84
CA PHE A 168 1.41 -10.24 10.73
C PHE A 168 2.16 -9.82 9.48
N VAL A 169 1.86 -10.53 8.38
CA VAL A 169 2.24 -10.16 7.02
C VAL A 169 1.01 -9.67 6.28
N LEU A 170 1.13 -8.49 5.67
CA LEU A 170 0.15 -7.95 4.74
C LEU A 170 0.39 -8.53 3.34
N THR A 171 -0.63 -9.07 2.71
CA THR A 171 -0.56 -9.60 1.34
C THR A 171 -1.86 -9.31 0.58
N ALA A 172 -1.90 -9.63 -0.71
CA ALA A 172 -3.09 -9.51 -1.52
C ALA A 172 -4.11 -10.60 -1.16
N GLY A 173 -5.41 -10.28 -1.20
CA GLY A 173 -6.47 -11.25 -0.89
C GLY A 173 -6.45 -12.49 -1.79
N HIS A 174 -5.98 -12.36 -3.04
CA HIS A 174 -5.84 -13.50 -3.96
C HIS A 174 -4.65 -14.41 -3.63
N CYS A 175 -3.74 -13.98 -2.74
CA CYS A 175 -2.61 -14.77 -2.26
C CYS A 175 -2.96 -15.63 -1.04
N ILE A 176 -4.17 -15.51 -0.49
CA ILE A 176 -4.58 -16.31 0.68
C ILE A 176 -4.84 -17.77 0.26
N ILE A 177 -5.36 -17.97 -0.96
CA ILE A 177 -5.66 -19.29 -1.51
C ILE A 177 -5.25 -19.32 -2.98
N SER A 178 -4.30 -20.20 -3.29
CA SER A 178 -3.95 -20.58 -4.66
C SER A 178 -4.97 -21.58 -5.20
N GLN A 179 -5.42 -21.37 -6.44
CA GLN A 179 -6.34 -22.30 -7.11
C GLN A 179 -5.71 -23.68 -7.34
N GLU A 180 -4.39 -23.71 -7.56
CA GLU A 180 -3.65 -24.92 -7.88
C GLU A 180 -3.03 -25.57 -6.63
N HIS A 181 -2.61 -24.75 -5.65
CA HIS A 181 -1.78 -25.21 -4.52
C HIS A 181 -2.47 -25.12 -3.15
N GLY A 182 -3.73 -24.67 -3.10
CA GLY A 182 -4.51 -24.58 -1.88
C GLY A 182 -4.18 -23.33 -1.04
N PRO A 183 -4.45 -23.33 0.27
CA PRO A 183 -4.23 -22.17 1.13
C PRO A 183 -2.73 -21.86 1.27
N ALA A 184 -2.41 -20.60 1.55
CA ALA A 184 -1.08 -20.23 2.02
C ALA A 184 -0.83 -20.90 3.38
N THR A 185 0.32 -21.55 3.51
CA THR A 185 0.68 -22.37 4.68
C THR A 185 2.00 -21.97 5.31
N VAL A 186 2.85 -21.24 4.59
CA VAL A 186 4.19 -20.86 5.05
C VAL A 186 4.48 -19.43 4.61
N VAL A 187 5.16 -18.68 5.47
CA VAL A 187 5.76 -17.38 5.16
C VAL A 187 7.26 -17.50 5.33
N ARG A 188 8.04 -17.08 4.33
CA ARG A 188 9.49 -16.94 4.43
C ARG A 188 9.90 -15.48 4.58
N LEU A 189 10.75 -15.20 5.56
CA LEU A 189 11.35 -13.88 5.81
C LEU A 189 12.87 -13.96 5.68
N GLY A 190 13.53 -12.83 5.40
CA GLY A 190 15.00 -12.76 5.39
C GLY A 190 15.68 -13.37 4.15
N GLU A 191 14.91 -13.64 3.10
CA GLU A 191 15.39 -14.18 1.82
C GLU A 191 15.94 -13.07 0.91
N LEU A 192 16.92 -13.40 0.07
CA LEU A 192 17.47 -12.53 -0.97
C LEU A 192 17.36 -13.17 -2.36
N ALA A 193 17.72 -14.44 -2.50
CA ALA A 193 17.71 -15.16 -3.78
C ALA A 193 17.10 -16.57 -3.62
N LEU A 194 15.96 -16.82 -4.26
CA LEU A 194 15.23 -18.09 -4.15
C LEU A 194 16.00 -19.32 -4.67
N ASP A 195 16.96 -19.12 -5.57
CA ASP A 195 17.70 -20.16 -6.27
C ASP A 195 19.14 -20.34 -5.75
N SER A 196 19.53 -19.60 -4.71
CA SER A 196 20.88 -19.63 -4.13
C SER A 196 20.81 -19.69 -2.62
N SER A 197 21.71 -20.46 -2.02
CA SER A 197 21.94 -20.45 -0.57
C SER A 197 23.35 -19.94 -0.22
N ASN A 198 24.07 -19.40 -1.19
CA ASN A 198 25.42 -18.88 -1.03
C ASN A 198 25.41 -17.36 -1.17
N ASP A 199 24.61 -16.72 -0.33
CA ASP A 199 24.48 -15.27 -0.22
C ASP A 199 24.46 -14.84 1.24
N GLU A 200 24.18 -13.56 1.49
CA GLU A 200 24.12 -12.98 2.84
C GLU A 200 22.72 -13.09 3.47
N ALA A 201 21.83 -13.92 2.89
CA ALA A 201 20.49 -14.15 3.39
C ALA A 201 20.48 -15.16 4.53
N PHE A 202 19.52 -14.99 5.44
CA PHE A 202 19.27 -15.91 6.54
C PHE A 202 17.77 -16.19 6.57
N PRO A 203 17.26 -16.98 5.60
CA PRO A 203 15.83 -17.17 5.46
C PRO A 203 15.27 -18.02 6.61
N GLU A 204 14.13 -17.59 7.15
CA GLU A 204 13.37 -18.32 8.16
C GLU A 204 11.93 -18.54 7.69
N ASP A 205 11.44 -19.78 7.86
CA ASP A 205 10.09 -20.20 7.50
C ASP A 205 9.18 -20.24 8.73
N PHE A 206 8.00 -19.62 8.61
CA PHE A 206 6.96 -19.56 9.64
C PHE A 206 5.69 -20.20 9.09
N ALA A 207 5.12 -21.18 9.81
CA ALA A 207 3.88 -21.88 9.45
C ALA A 207 2.76 -21.63 10.48
#